data_AF-A0A1A5JH25-F1
#
_entry.id   AF-A0A1A5JH25-F1
#
_cell.length_a   1.000
_cell.length_b   1.000
_cell.length_c   1.000
_cell.angle_alpha   90.00
_cell.angle_beta   90.00
_cell.angle_gamma   90.00
#
_symmetry.space_group_name_H-M   'P 1'
#
loop_
_entity.id
_entity.type
_entity.pdbx_description
1 polymer ?
#
loop_
_entity_poly.entity_id
_entity_poly.type
_entity_poly.pdbx_seq_one_letter_code
_entity_poly.pdbx_strand_id
1 'polypeptide(L)' 'MSSHGNVLKLSDLVKPDAALQAAMDLYGVDATTAVAHCALTARYDGREADYRFWCEVFRQLKENNEH' A
#
# COMPACT_ATOMS: atom_id res chain seq x y z
N MET A 1 -24.46 9.45 18.93
CA MET A 1 -23.53 8.30 18.88
C MET A 1 -22.71 8.43 17.61
N SER A 2 -21.63 9.23 17.64
CA SER A 2 -20.68 9.28 16.52
C SER A 2 -19.46 8.50 16.96
N SER A 3 -19.58 7.17 16.89
CA SER A 3 -18.41 6.31 16.89
C SER A 3 -17.66 6.62 15.60
N HIS A 4 -16.79 7.63 15.63
CA HIS A 4 -15.67 7.68 14.71
C HIS A 4 -14.83 6.46 15.08
N GLY A 5 -15.20 5.31 14.50
CA GLY A 5 -14.36 4.13 14.52
C GLY A 5 -13.00 4.61 14.10
N ASN A 6 -12.03 4.54 15.01
CA ASN A 6 -10.65 4.82 14.73
C ASN A 6 -10.22 3.77 13.72
N VAL A 7 -10.48 4.02 12.43
CA VAL A 7 -10.08 3.14 11.33
C VAL A 7 -8.56 3.17 11.37
N LEU A 8 -7.99 2.16 12.01
CA LEU A 8 -6.56 1.94 12.02
C LEU A 8 -6.13 1.92 10.56
N LYS A 9 -5.34 2.93 10.18
CA LYS A 9 -4.81 3.04 8.83
C LYS A 9 -3.79 1.94 8.66
N LEU A 10 -3.78 1.32 7.49
CA LEU A 10 -2.73 0.36 7.17
C LEU A 10 -1.34 1.02 7.26
N SER A 11 -1.28 2.31 6.92
CA SER A 11 -0.11 3.19 7.05
C SER A 11 0.49 3.25 8.46
N ASP A 12 -0.34 3.11 9.50
CA ASP A 12 0.09 3.19 10.91
C ASP A 12 0.61 1.84 11.43
N LEU A 13 0.22 0.74 10.78
CA LEU A 13 0.52 -0.63 11.22
C LEU A 13 1.65 -1.27 10.44
N VAL A 14 1.85 -0.86 9.19
CA VAL A 14 2.77 -1.50 8.25
C VAL A 14 3.73 -0.47 7.68
N LYS A 15 5.02 -0.81 7.63
CA LYS A 15 6.03 0.02 6.95
C LYS A 15 5.94 -0.19 5.44
N PRO A 16 6.19 0.85 4.61
CA PRO A 16 6.13 0.73 3.15
C PRO A 16 7.04 -0.39 2.63
N ASP A 17 8.25 -0.47 3.16
CA ASP A 17 9.23 -1.50 2.83
C ASP A 17 8.77 -2.93 3.18
N ALA A 18 8.09 -3.11 4.32
CA ALA A 18 7.55 -4.42 4.69
C ALA A 18 6.38 -4.84 3.79
N ALA A 19 5.50 -3.89 3.42
CA ALA A 19 4.42 -4.14 2.47
C ALA A 19 4.97 -4.43 1.06
N LEU A 20 6.04 -3.75 0.68
CA LEU A 20 6.77 -3.96 -0.57
C LEU A 20 7.33 -5.37 -0.65
N GLN A 21 8.15 -5.76 0.34
CA GLN A 21 8.78 -7.08 0.40
C GLN A 21 7.73 -8.18 0.43
N ALA A 22 6.66 -8.03 1.21
CA ALA A 22 5.55 -8.98 1.23
C ALA A 22 4.85 -9.08 -0.13
N ALA A 23 4.64 -7.96 -0.83
CA ALA A 23 4.04 -7.98 -2.17
C ALA A 23 4.96 -8.67 -3.19
N MET A 24 6.27 -8.42 -3.13
CA MET A 24 7.24 -9.08 -3.99
C MET A 24 7.36 -10.58 -3.68
N ASP A 25 7.32 -10.98 -2.42
CA ASP A 25 7.38 -12.38 -1.99
C ASP A 25 6.11 -13.16 -2.41
N LEU A 26 4.92 -12.55 -2.23
CA LEU A 26 3.65 -13.20 -2.60
C LEU A 26 3.37 -13.20 -4.10
N TYR A 27 3.63 -12.08 -4.77
CA TYR A 27 3.16 -11.82 -6.14
C TYR A 27 4.29 -11.75 -7.18
N GLY A 28 5.56 -11.62 -6.76
CA GLY A 28 6.70 -11.55 -7.66
C GLY A 28 6.54 -10.45 -8.71
N VAL A 29 6.41 -10.85 -9.98
CA VAL A 29 6.23 -9.94 -11.13
C VAL A 29 4.94 -9.12 -11.05
N ASP A 30 3.91 -9.65 -10.40
CA ASP A 30 2.60 -8.99 -10.28
C ASP A 30 2.50 -8.07 -9.05
N ALA A 31 3.57 -7.94 -8.26
CA ALA A 31 3.61 -7.09 -7.08
C ALA A 31 3.25 -5.63 -7.39
N THR A 32 3.67 -5.12 -8.55
CA THR A 32 3.31 -3.80 -9.08
C THR A 32 1.79 -3.63 -9.20
N THR A 33 1.13 -4.65 -9.77
CA THR A 33 -0.32 -4.67 -10.01
C THR A 33 -1.08 -4.79 -8.70
N ALA A 34 -0.61 -5.64 -7.77
CA ALA A 34 -1.20 -5.79 -6.45
C ALA A 34 -1.15 -4.49 -5.63
N VAL A 35 0.01 -3.82 -5.62
CA VAL A 35 0.20 -2.53 -4.94
C VAL A 35 -0.69 -1.44 -5.55
N ALA A 36 -0.76 -1.37 -6.89
CA ALA A 36 -1.63 -0.42 -7.58
C ALA A 36 -3.12 -0.67 -7.28
N HIS A 37 -3.54 -1.94 -7.22
CA HIS A 37 -4.90 -2.32 -6.85
C HIS A 37 -5.22 -1.94 -5.39
N CYS A 38 -4.29 -2.16 -4.47
CA CYS A 38 -4.43 -1.75 -3.07
C CYS A 38 -4.52 -0.22 -2.92
N ALA A 39 -3.70 0.54 -3.67
CA ALA A 39 -3.81 2.00 -3.71
C ALA A 39 -5.19 2.43 -4.18
N LEU A 40 -5.67 1.87 -5.29
CA LEU A 40 -6.98 2.20 -5.86
C LEU A 40 -8.11 1.92 -4.86
N THR A 41 -8.06 0.76 -4.20
CA THR A 41 -9.04 0.35 -3.18
C THR A 41 -9.04 1.33 -2.00
N ALA A 42 -7.87 1.72 -1.50
CA ALA A 42 -7.76 2.71 -0.42
C ALA A 42 -8.34 4.08 -0.80
N ARG A 43 -8.17 4.49 -2.06
CA ARG A 43 -8.77 5.73 -2.59
C ARG A 43 -10.30 5.67 -2.64
N TYR A 44 -10.87 4.54 -3.09
CA TYR A 44 -12.31 4.33 -3.09
C TYR A 44 -12.93 4.33 -1.70
N ASP A 45 -12.18 3.82 -0.71
CA ASP A 45 -12.60 3.78 0.69
C ASP A 45 -12.41 5.13 1.42
N GLY A 46 -12.01 6.19 0.70
CA GLY A 46 -11.74 7.51 1.28
C GLY A 46 -10.51 7.56 2.20
N ARG A 47 -9.69 6.50 2.23
CA ARG A 47 -8.46 6.44 3.03
C ARG A 47 -7.28 7.03 2.26
N GLU A 48 -7.28 8.36 2.12
CA GLU A 48 -6.21 9.08 1.41
C GLU A 48 -4.80 8.85 1.99
N ALA A 49 -4.70 8.63 3.30
CA ALA A 49 -3.42 8.31 3.94
C ALA A 49 -2.86 6.96 3.47
N ASP A 50 -3.71 5.94 3.40
CA ASP A 50 -3.32 4.62 2.88
C ASP A 50 -3.04 4.67 1.39
N TYR A 51 -3.76 5.50 0.62
CA TYR A 51 -3.45 5.73 -0.78
C TYR A 51 -2.02 6.28 -0.98
N ARG A 52 -1.63 7.30 -0.20
CA ARG A 52 -0.27 7.86 -0.26
C ARG A 52 0.78 6.83 0.14
N PHE A 53 0.50 6.03 1.16
CA PHE A 53 1.36 4.93 1.57
C PHE A 53 1.61 3.95 0.40
N TRP A 54 0.55 3.47 -0.25
CA TRP A 54 0.71 2.53 -1.38
C TRP A 54 1.38 3.16 -2.60
N CYS A 55 1.21 4.47 -2.83
CA CYS A 55 1.97 5.20 -3.85
C CYS A 55 3.48 5.20 -3.56
N GLU A 56 3.86 5.34 -2.29
CA GLU A 56 5.26 5.29 -1.87
C GLU A 56 5.85 3.88 -2.04
N VAL A 57 5.09 2.84 -1.66
CA VAL A 57 5.43 1.44 -1.92
C VAL A 57 5.66 1.20 -3.42
N PHE A 58 4.77 1.71 -4.27
CA PHE A 58 4.88 1.58 -5.72
C PHE A 58 6.15 2.25 -6.28
N ARG A 59 6.50 3.42 -5.76
CA ARG A 59 7.71 4.16 -6.14
C ARG A 59 8.96 3.34 -5.82
N GLN A 60 9.02 2.80 -4.60
CA GLN A 60 10.13 1.95 -4.16
C GLN A 60 10.21 0.65 -4.97
N LEU A 61 9.08 0.04 -5.34
CA LEU A 61 9.09 -1.18 -6.16
C LEU A 61 9.72 -0.93 -7.54
N LYS A 62 9.36 0.19 -8.19
CA LYS A 62 10.01 0.57 -9.45
C LYS A 62 11.50 0.80 -9.27
N GLU A 63 11.90 1.56 -8.25
CA GLU A 63 13.32 1.86 -7.99
C GLU A 63 14.15 0.59 -7.71
N ASN A 64 13.57 -0.43 -7.06
CA ASN A 64 14.24 -1.70 -6.78
C ASN A 64 14.30 -2.66 -7.98
N ASN A 65 13.37 -2.57 -8.94
CA ASN A 65 13.30 -3.48 -10.08
C ASN A 65 14.20 -3.06 -11.27
N GLU A 66 14.95 -1.97 -11.13
CA GLU A 66 15.87 -1.44 -12.17
C GLU A 66 17.36 -1.68 -11.82
N HIS A 67 17.66 -2.47 -10.78
CA HIS A 67 19.00 -2.96 -10.42
C HIS A 67 19.12 -4.48 -10.70
#